data_AF-A0A847VW82-F1
#
_entry.id   AF-A0A847VW82-F1
#
_cell.length_a   1.000
_cell.length_b   1.000
_cell.length_c   1.000
_cell.angle_alpha   90.00
_cell.angle_beta   90.00
_cell.angle_gamma   90.00
#
_symmetry.space_group_name_H-M   'P 1'
#
loop_
_entity.id
_entity.type
_entity.pdbx_description
1 polymer ?
#
loop_
_entity_poly.entity_id
_entity_poly.type
_entity_poly.pdbx_seq_one_letter_code
_entity_poly.pdbx_strand_id
1 'polypeptide(L)' 'MDFKDLKNKNERDLHELLSEKRNELREMKFKISGKQMKNLSEVKKNKKIVARILTLLNQKKEEQTNK' A
#
# COMPACT_ATOMS: atom_id res chain seq x y z
N MET A 1 10.47 0.08 -1.61
CA MET A 1 9.66 -0.45 -2.72
C MET A 1 9.48 0.65 -3.74
N ASP A 2 10.14 0.46 -4.87
CA ASP A 2 10.05 1.38 -5.99
C ASP A 2 8.80 1.09 -6.83
N PHE A 3 8.28 2.15 -7.44
CA PHE A 3 7.03 2.12 -8.20
C PHE A 3 7.09 1.15 -9.39
N LYS A 4 8.31 0.87 -9.88
CA LYS A 4 8.58 -0.07 -10.98
C LYS A 4 8.31 -1.53 -10.59
N ASP A 5 8.64 -1.94 -9.37
CA ASP A 5 8.44 -3.32 -8.91
C ASP A 5 6.95 -3.66 -8.78
N LEU A 6 6.14 -2.67 -8.40
CA LEU A 6 4.69 -2.81 -8.27
C LEU A 6 3.99 -2.89 -9.63
N LYS A 7 4.57 -2.31 -10.68
CA LYS A 7 3.98 -2.33 -12.04
C LYS A 7 3.99 -3.73 -12.66
N ASN A 8 5.04 -4.51 -12.36
CA ASN A 8 5.22 -5.88 -12.87
C ASN A 8 4.40 -6.94 -12.14
N LYS A 9 3.79 -6.60 -11.00
CA LYS A 9 2.96 -7.54 -10.24
C LYS A 9 1.57 -7.69 -10.85
N ASN A 10 0.99 -8.88 -10.66
CA ASN A 10 -0.35 -9.16 -11.10
C ASN A 10 -1.38 -8.40 -10.24
N GLU A 11 -2.59 -8.17 -10.75
CA GLU A 11 -3.62 -7.45 -9.99
C GLU A 11 -3.96 -8.15 -8.67
N ARG A 12 -3.99 -9.49 -8.68
CA ARG A 12 -4.19 -10.31 -7.48
C ARG A 12 -3.11 -10.04 -6.43
N ASP A 13 -1.84 -10.08 -6.82
CA ASP A 13 -0.71 -9.83 -5.92
C ASP A 13 -0.72 -8.39 -5.37
N LEU A 14 -1.20 -7.42 -6.17
CA LEU A 14 -1.39 -6.05 -5.73
C LEU A 14 -2.50 -5.93 -4.68
N HIS A 15 -3.60 -6.66 -4.84
CA HIS A 15 -4.68 -6.73 -3.86
C HIS A 15 -4.23 -7.42 -2.56
N GLU A 16 -3.45 -8.48 -2.66
CA GLU A 16 -2.90 -9.19 -1.51
C GLU A 16 -1.93 -8.30 -0.73
N LEU A 17 -0.97 -7.68 -1.42
CA LEU A 17 -0.03 -6.73 -0.83
C LEU A 17 -0.75 -5.52 -0.20
N LEU A 18 -1.84 -5.04 -0.82
CA LEU A 18 -2.68 -3.97 -0.27
C LEU A 18 -3.30 -4.39 1.07
N SER A 19 -3.76 -5.64 1.17
CA SER A 19 -4.32 -6.21 2.40
C SER A 19 -3.28 -6.28 3.51
N GLU A 20 -2.10 -6.84 3.20
CA GLU A 20 -0.97 -6.91 4.14
C GLU A 20 -0.57 -5.53 4.66
N LYS A 21 -0.38 -4.55 3.77
CA LYS A 21 0.02 -3.19 4.18
C LYS A 21 -1.06 -2.45 4.97
N ARG A 22 -2.34 -2.76 4.75
CA ARG A 22 -3.44 -2.24 5.58
C ARG A 22 -3.44 -2.87 6.98
N ASN A 23 -3.11 -4.15 7.09
CA ASN A 23 -2.97 -4.83 8.38
C ASN A 23 -1.77 -4.30 9.16
N GLU A 24 -0.61 -4.16 8.52
CA GLU A 24 0.57 -3.51 9.14
C GLU A 24 0.23 -2.10 9.64
N LEU A 25 -0.50 -1.30 8.84
CA LEU A 25 -0.94 0.03 9.26
C LEU A 25 -1.86 -0.01 10.49
N ARG A 26 -2.73 -1.02 10.60
CA ARG A 26 -3.60 -1.21 11.76
C ARG A 26 -2.76 -1.50 13.00
N GLU A 27 -1.82 -2.44 12.93
CA GLU A 27 -0.92 -2.76 14.02
C GLU A 27 -0.07 -1.54 14.45
N MET A 28 0.47 -0.80 13.48
CA MET A 28 1.23 0.42 13.76
C MET A 28 0.36 1.47 14.45
N LYS A 29 -0.91 1.63 14.06
CA LYS A 29 -1.85 2.55 14.74
C LYS A 29 -2.09 2.14 16.20
N PHE A 30 -2.26 0.85 16.47
CA PHE A 30 -2.37 0.34 17.84
C PHE A 30 -1.11 0.63 18.66
N LYS A 31 0.08 0.37 18.10
CA LYS A 31 1.37 0.65 18.73
C LYS A 31 1.60 2.16 18.98
N ILE A 32 1.11 3.03 18.08
CA ILE A 32 1.13 4.48 18.26
C ILE A 32 0.21 4.91 19.40
N SER A 33 -1.00 4.35 19.47
CA SER A 33 -1.98 4.67 20.54
C SER A 33 -1.44 4.32 21.92
N GLY A 34 -0.62 3.26 22.04
CA GLY A 34 0.07 2.89 23.27
C GLY A 34 1.27 3.78 23.63
N LYS A 35 1.55 4.86 22.89
CA LYS A 35 2.74 5.72 23.02
C LYS A 35 4.10 4.99 22.93
N GLN A 36 4.11 3.71 22.52
CA GLN A 36 5.31 2.88 22.48
C GLN A 36 6.14 3.07 21.20
N MET A 37 5.59 3.69 20.16
CA MET A 37 6.23 3.74 18.84
C MET A 37 6.71 5.15 18.46
N LYS A 38 8.04 5.32 18.36
CA LYS A 38 8.70 6.56 17.88
C LYS A 38 8.80 6.66 16.34
N ASN A 39 8.50 5.57 15.61
CA ASN A 39 8.76 5.47 14.17
C ASN A 39 7.58 5.94 13.29
N LEU A 40 7.15 7.20 13.44
CA LEU A 40 6.12 7.80 12.57
C LEU A 40 6.49 7.77 11.07
N SER A 41 7.79 7.79 10.77
CA SER A 41 8.31 7.72 9.41
C SER A 41 7.89 6.45 8.67
N GLU A 42 7.79 5.33 9.38
CA GLU A 42 7.44 4.04 8.80
C GLU A 42 5.96 3.97 8.43
N VAL A 43 5.09 4.55 9.28
CA VAL A 43 3.66 4.72 8.97
C VAL A 43 3.47 5.60 7.74
N LYS A 44 4.24 6.69 7.61
CA LYS A 44 4.19 7.53 6.41
C LYS A 44 4.64 6.77 5.17
N LYS A 45 5.67 5.93 5.27
CA LYS A 45 6.13 5.07 4.16
C LYS A 45 5.05 4.06 3.76
N ASN A 46 4.45 3.35 4.72
CA ASN A 46 3.39 2.37 4.45
C ASN A 46 2.15 3.02 3.82
N LYS A 47 1.74 4.20 4.29
CA LYS A 47 0.66 4.99 3.65
C LYS A 47 0.97 5.33 2.20
N LYS A 48 2.21 5.76 1.90
CA LYS A 48 2.65 6.04 0.53
C LYS A 48 2.63 4.78 -0.35
N ILE A 49 3.04 3.63 0.19
CA ILE A 49 3.00 2.36 -0.55
C ILE A 49 1.55 1.99 -0.91
N VAL A 50 0.62 2.07 0.05
CA VAL A 50 -0.81 1.83 -0.17
C VAL A 50 -1.39 2.76 -1.25
N ALA A 51 -1.06 4.05 -1.19
CA ALA A 51 -1.50 5.01 -2.19
C ALA A 51 -1.00 4.65 -3.59
N ARG A 52 0.29 4.28 -3.71
CA ARG A 52 0.90 3.87 -4.98
C ARG A 52 0.24 2.61 -5.57
N ILE A 53 -0.07 1.62 -4.73
CA ILE A 53 -0.77 0.40 -5.16
C ILE A 53 -2.16 0.74 -5.71
N LEU A 54 -2.93 1.57 -5.00
CA LEU A 54 -4.25 2.01 -5.44
C LEU A 54 -4.21 2.79 -6.76
N THR A 55 -3.22 3.67 -6.92
CA THR A 55 -3.00 4.39 -8.19
C THR A 55 -2.75 3.41 -9.33
N LEU A 56 -1.87 2.42 -9.15
CA LEU A 56 -1.59 1.42 -10.19
C LEU A 56 -2.82 0.58 -10.54
N LEU A 57 -3.60 0.16 -9.55
CA LEU A 57 -4.85 -0.58 -9.78
C LEU A 57 -5.86 0.26 -10.58
N ASN A 58 -6.01 1.54 -10.25
CA ASN A 58 -6.89 2.44 -11.00
C ASN A 58 -6.39 2.66 -12.43
N GLN A 59 -5.08 2.83 -12.64
CA GLN A 59 -4.50 2.96 -13.98
C GLN A 59 -4.75 1.71 -14.83
N LYS A 60 -4.53 0.51 -14.28
CA LYS A 60 -4.84 -0.75 -14.98
C LYS A 60 -6.32 -0.88 -15.32
N LYS A 61 -7.20 -0.46 -14.40
CA LYS A 61 -8.64 -0.43 -14.62
C LYS A 61 -9.02 0.53 -15.75
N GLU A 62 -8.50 1.76 -15.75
CA GLU A 62 -8.75 2.74 -16.82
C GLU A 62 -8.25 2.23 -18.18
N GLU A 63 -7.07 1.61 -18.24
CA GLU A 63 -6.54 0.97 -19.47
C GLU A 63 -7.44 -0.16 -19.99
N GLN A 64 -8.09 -0.92 -19.12
CA GLN A 64 -9.08 -1.94 -19.49
C GLN A 64 -10.42 -1.35 -19.93
N THR A 65 -10.79 -0.16 -19.44
CA THR A 65 -12.11 0.44 -19.73
C THR A 65 -12.12 1.22 -21.05
N ASN A 66 -10.93 1.63 -21.54
CA ASN A 66 -10.75 2.33 -22.82
C ASN A 66 -10.41 1.39 -23.99
N LYS A 67 -10.53 0.07 -23.82
CA LYS A 67 -10.42 -0.94 -24.87
C LYS A 67 -11.78 -1.53 -25.18
#